data_AF-A0A949TIG0-F1
#
_entry.id   AF-A0A949TIG0-F1
#
_cell.length_a   1.000
_cell.length_b   1.000
_cell.length_c   1.000
_cell.angle_alpha   90.00
_cell.angle_beta   90.00
_cell.angle_gamma   90.00
#
_symmetry.space_group_name_H-M   'P 1'
#
loop_
_entity.id
_entity.type
_entity.pdbx_description
1 polymer ?
#
loop_
_entity_poly.entity_id
_entity_poly.type
_entity_poly.pdbx_seq_one_letter_code
_entity_poly.pdbx_strand_id
1 'polypeptide(L)'
;MVILDTNDMEGTESTTAYVQKRGISTKQMLIYIMSDMGKILKRLIDKGCDSTIFIMGGDSLVGFAREAGIKGISPVCEIDCGVVLSQLNYNGKMLNVISKSGAFGKKTLFSDLSKMLIRLNEGKEVIKC
;
A
#
# COMPACT_ATOMS: atom_id res chain seq x y z
N MET A 1 -6.97 3.80 12.06
CA MET A 1 -5.87 3.52 11.12
C MET A 1 -5.37 2.12 11.41
N VAL A 2 -5.30 1.26 10.39
CA VAL A 2 -4.72 -0.10 10.51
C VAL A 2 -3.42 -0.09 9.71
N ILE A 3 -2.34 -0.63 10.29
CA ILE A 3 -1.05 -0.79 9.61
C ILE A 3 -0.81 -2.28 9.42
N LEU A 4 -0.56 -2.69 8.18
CA LEU A 4 -0.07 -4.02 7.84
C LEU A 4 1.40 -3.85 7.47
N ASP A 5 2.27 -4.57 8.17
CA ASP A 5 3.71 -4.50 7.99
C ASP A 5 4.30 -5.91 7.88
N THR A 6 5.38 -6.01 7.11
CA THR A 6 6.07 -7.26 6.79
C THR A 6 7.54 -7.22 7.23
N ASN A 7 7.92 -6.25 8.07
CA ASN A 7 9.25 -6.17 8.63
C ASN A 7 9.54 -7.37 9.55
N ASP A 8 10.80 -7.78 9.59
CA ASP A 8 11.27 -8.81 10.51
C ASP A 8 11.00 -8.40 11.95
N MET A 9 10.48 -9.33 12.75
CA MET A 9 10.20 -9.09 14.16
C MET A 9 11.46 -9.32 14.99
N GLU A 10 11.78 -8.41 15.91
CA GLU A 10 12.95 -8.56 16.79
C GLU A 10 12.86 -9.86 17.62
N GLY A 11 14.00 -10.53 17.79
CA GLY A 11 14.09 -11.78 18.53
C GLY A 11 13.59 -13.02 17.76
N THR A 12 13.24 -12.88 16.48
CA THR A 12 12.88 -13.99 15.60
C THR A 12 13.92 -14.25 14.52
N GLU A 13 13.87 -15.42 13.88
CA GLU A 13 14.68 -15.68 12.68
C GLU A 13 14.34 -14.65 11.60
N SER A 14 15.35 -14.03 11.00
CA SER A 14 15.13 -13.09 9.90
C SER A 14 14.53 -13.81 8.70
N THR A 15 13.65 -13.13 7.97
CA THR A 15 13.03 -13.70 6.76
C THR A 15 14.11 -14.12 5.76
N THR A 16 15.23 -13.39 5.70
CA THR A 16 16.38 -13.73 4.86
C THR A 16 17.02 -15.07 5.24
N ALA A 17 17.22 -15.34 6.54
CA ALA A 17 17.76 -16.61 6.99
C ALA A 17 16.78 -17.77 6.72
N TYR A 18 15.49 -17.55 6.94
CA TYR A 18 14.43 -18.52 6.64
C TYR A 18 14.42 -18.93 5.16
N VAL A 19 14.47 -17.98 4.24
CA VAL A 19 14.42 -18.28 2.79
C VAL A 19 15.70 -18.95 2.28
N GLN A 20 16.87 -18.57 2.82
CA GLN A 20 18.14 -19.23 2.50
C GLN A 20 18.11 -20.71 2.86
N LYS A 21 17.63 -21.05 4.06
CA LYS A 21 17.49 -22.45 4.51
C LYS A 21 16.57 -23.30 3.61
N ARG A 22 15.64 -22.65 2.90
CA ARG A 22 14.67 -23.31 2.01
C ARG A 22 15.03 -23.24 0.53
N GLY A 23 16.19 -22.67 0.17
CA GLY A 23 16.59 -22.47 -1.22
C GLY A 23 15.65 -21.53 -1.99
N ILE A 24 14.92 -20.65 -1.30
CA ILE A 24 14.01 -19.68 -1.91
C ILE A 24 14.83 -18.44 -2.26
N SER A 25 14.73 -17.97 -3.51
CA SER A 25 15.38 -16.73 -3.91
C SER A 25 14.71 -15.49 -3.32
N THR A 26 15.46 -14.41 -3.13
CA THR A 26 14.94 -13.11 -2.64
C THR A 26 13.78 -12.60 -3.51
N LYS A 27 13.84 -12.81 -4.83
CA LYS A 27 12.77 -12.41 -5.74
C LYS A 27 11.48 -13.20 -5.49
N GLN A 28 11.58 -14.52 -5.28
CA GLN A 28 10.42 -15.35 -4.93
C GLN A 28 9.83 -14.95 -3.58
N MET A 29 10.67 -14.67 -2.59
CA MET A 29 10.25 -14.17 -1.28
C MET A 29 9.39 -12.90 -1.41
N LEU A 30 9.87 -11.90 -2.16
CA LEU A 30 9.11 -10.65 -2.39
C LEU A 30 7.77 -10.92 -3.06
N ILE A 31 7.73 -11.81 -4.05
CA ILE A 31 6.48 -12.21 -4.72
C ILE A 31 5.49 -12.84 -3.72
N TYR A 32 5.96 -13.72 -2.83
CA TYR A 32 5.10 -14.36 -1.82
C TYR A 32 4.54 -13.35 -0.83
N ILE A 33 5.40 -12.49 -0.26
CA ILE A 33 4.96 -11.46 0.69
C ILE A 33 3.92 -10.55 0.04
N MET A 34 4.17 -10.09 -1.19
CA MET A 34 3.23 -9.20 -1.90
C MET A 34 1.92 -9.91 -2.26
N SER A 35 1.95 -11.18 -2.66
CA SER A 35 0.74 -11.96 -2.95
C SER A 35 -0.10 -12.14 -1.67
N ASP A 36 0.52 -12.46 -0.54
CA ASP A 36 -0.20 -12.66 0.72
C ASP A 36 -0.76 -11.36 1.29
N MET A 37 -0.02 -10.25 1.19
CA MET A 37 -0.53 -8.91 1.48
C MET A 37 -1.73 -8.56 0.60
N GLY A 38 -1.64 -8.86 -0.70
CA GLY A 38 -2.72 -8.64 -1.65
C GLY A 38 -4.00 -9.43 -1.28
N LYS A 39 -3.85 -10.70 -0.88
CA LYS A 39 -4.98 -11.53 -0.41
C LYS A 39 -5.63 -10.98 0.86
N ILE A 40 -4.83 -10.52 1.83
CA ILE A 40 -5.35 -9.92 3.06
C ILE A 40 -6.13 -8.65 2.73
N LEU A 41 -5.55 -7.75 1.94
CA LEU A 41 -6.18 -6.50 1.53
C LEU A 41 -7.48 -6.74 0.77
N LYS A 42 -7.47 -7.68 -0.19
CA LYS A 42 -8.66 -8.12 -0.91
C LYS A 42 -9.76 -8.55 0.06
N ARG A 43 -9.43 -9.41 1.04
CA ARG A 43 -10.41 -9.92 2.01
C ARG A 43 -10.94 -8.83 2.95
N LEU A 44 -10.15 -7.81 3.25
CA LEU A 44 -10.62 -6.63 3.99
C LEU A 44 -11.63 -5.82 3.17
N ILE A 45 -11.32 -5.55 1.90
CA ILE A 45 -12.21 -4.83 0.98
C ILE A 45 -13.52 -5.60 0.78
N ASP A 46 -13.44 -6.91 0.52
CA ASP A 46 -14.60 -7.79 0.32
C ASP A 46 -15.51 -7.85 1.56
N LYS A 47 -14.96 -7.65 2.76
CA LYS A 47 -15.72 -7.55 4.02
C LYS A 47 -16.34 -6.17 4.27
N GLY A 48 -16.24 -5.25 3.32
CA GLY A 48 -16.82 -3.92 3.41
C GLY A 48 -15.88 -2.87 4.00
N CYS A 49 -14.57 -3.13 4.08
CA CYS A 49 -13.62 -2.08 4.44
C CYS A 49 -13.64 -0.98 3.36
N ASP A 50 -14.13 0.20 3.73
CA ASP A 50 -14.20 1.37 2.87
C ASP A 50 -13.22 2.42 3.37
N SER A 51 -11.95 2.28 2.97
CA SER A 51 -10.86 3.14 3.42
C SER A 51 -9.89 3.44 2.29
N THR A 52 -9.23 4.59 2.37
CA THR A 52 -8.07 4.88 1.53
C THR A 52 -6.92 3.97 1.92
N ILE A 53 -6.37 3.26 0.93
CA ILE A 53 -5.26 2.32 1.13
C ILE A 53 -3.96 3.10 0.97
N PHE A 54 -3.00 2.90 1.86
CA PHE A 54 -1.66 3.46 1.73
C PHE A 54 -0.66 2.33 1.47
N ILE A 55 0.07 2.39 0.36
CA ILE A 55 1.05 1.38 -0.04
C ILE A 55 2.43 2.02 -0.15
N MET A 56 3.42 1.39 0.50
CA MET A 56 4.82 1.76 0.37
C MET A 56 5.51 0.90 -0.69
N GLY A 57 6.09 1.55 -1.70
CA GLY A 57 6.76 0.93 -2.84
C GLY A 57 5.85 0.80 -4.07
N GLY A 58 6.39 1.15 -5.24
CA GLY A 58 5.67 1.02 -6.51
C GLY A 58 5.43 -0.45 -6.89
N ASP A 59 6.40 -1.32 -6.65
CA ASP A 59 6.27 -2.75 -6.93
C ASP A 59 5.15 -3.39 -6.11
N SER A 60 4.99 -2.96 -4.85
CA SER A 60 3.92 -3.40 -3.96
C SER A 60 2.53 -3.02 -4.50
N LEU A 61 2.39 -1.79 -5.02
CA LEU A 61 1.14 -1.33 -5.64
C LEU A 61 0.79 -2.16 -6.88
N VAL A 62 1.77 -2.39 -7.77
CA VAL A 62 1.57 -3.20 -8.98
C VAL A 62 1.26 -4.65 -8.62
N GLY A 63 1.95 -5.21 -7.63
CA GLY A 63 1.69 -6.55 -7.10
C GLY A 63 0.27 -6.70 -6.56
N PHE A 64 -0.19 -5.74 -5.75
CA PHE A 64 -1.56 -5.71 -5.26
C PHE A 64 -2.58 -5.63 -6.41
N ALA A 65 -2.40 -4.69 -7.34
CA ALA A 65 -3.33 -4.52 -8.46
C ALA A 65 -3.46 -5.82 -9.27
N ARG A 66 -2.34 -6.51 -9.52
CA ARG A 66 -2.32 -7.79 -10.22
C ARG A 66 -3.07 -8.89 -9.46
N GLU A 67 -2.81 -9.05 -8.17
CA GLU A 67 -3.46 -10.07 -7.33
C GLU A 67 -4.97 -9.81 -7.18
N ALA A 68 -5.36 -8.53 -7.08
CA ALA A 68 -6.76 -8.11 -7.00
C ALA A 68 -7.51 -8.17 -8.35
N GLY A 69 -6.83 -8.52 -9.45
CA GLY A 69 -7.42 -8.57 -10.79
C GLY A 69 -7.74 -7.19 -11.37
N ILE A 70 -7.12 -6.13 -10.84
CA ILE A 70 -7.32 -4.75 -11.28
C ILE A 70 -6.53 -4.53 -12.57
N LYS A 71 -7.23 -4.03 -13.60
CA LYS A 71 -6.67 -3.88 -14.96
C LYS A 71 -6.05 -2.51 -15.23
N GLY A 72 -6.28 -1.54 -14.35
CA GLY A 72 -5.83 -0.16 -14.57
C GLY A 72 -5.72 0.62 -13.26
N ILE A 73 -4.77 1.53 -13.25
CA ILE A 73 -4.52 2.48 -12.17
C ILE A 73 -4.57 3.87 -12.79
N SER A 74 -5.44 4.74 -12.27
CA SER A 74 -5.59 6.10 -12.75
C SER A 74 -4.96 7.05 -11.73
N PRO A 75 -3.82 7.70 -12.04
CA PRO A 75 -3.28 8.72 -11.15
C PRO A 75 -4.25 9.91 -11.10
N VAL A 76 -4.53 10.40 -9.90
CA VAL A 76 -5.35 11.58 -9.65
C VAL A 76 -4.44 12.79 -9.49
N CYS A 77 -3.49 12.71 -8.56
CA CYS A 77 -2.53 13.79 -8.29
C CYS A 77 -1.32 13.32 -7.50
N GLU A 78 -0.26 14.13 -7.52
CA GLU A 78 0.87 14.02 -6.59
C GLU A 78 0.59 14.89 -5.35
N ILE A 79 0.53 14.25 -4.18
CA ILE A 79 0.22 14.91 -2.89
C ILE A 79 1.49 15.55 -2.30
N ASP A 80 2.63 14.88 -2.48
CA ASP A 80 3.97 15.32 -2.08
C ASP A 80 4.98 14.59 -2.97
N CYS A 81 6.23 15.01 -2.97
CA CYS A 81 7.28 14.42 -3.81
C CYS A 81 7.37 12.90 -3.63
N GLY A 82 7.01 12.16 -4.69
CA GLY A 82 6.99 10.70 -4.72
C GLY A 82 5.80 10.06 -3.98
N VAL A 83 4.77 10.83 -3.61
CA VAL A 83 3.53 10.39 -2.97
C VAL A 83 2.35 10.70 -3.88
N VAL A 84 1.77 9.68 -4.50
CA VAL A 84 0.73 9.84 -5.53
C VAL A 84 -0.58 9.24 -5.05
N LEU A 85 -1.68 9.99 -5.17
CA LEU A 85 -3.04 9.47 -5.06
C LEU A 85 -3.47 8.91 -6.41
N SER A 86 -3.94 7.67 -6.40
CA SER A 86 -4.47 6.97 -7.56
C SER A 86 -5.84 6.37 -7.25
N GLN A 87 -6.61 6.16 -8.30
CA GLN A 87 -7.89 5.47 -8.27
C GLN A 87 -7.79 4.14 -9.01
N LEU A 88 -8.41 3.12 -8.42
CA LEU A 88 -8.47 1.77 -9.00
C LEU A 88 -9.91 1.28 -8.96
N ASN A 89 -10.34 0.61 -10.03
CA ASN A 89 -11.63 -0.06 -10.07
C ASN A 89 -11.48 -1.51 -9.62
N TYR A 90 -12.11 -1.84 -8.50
CA TYR A 90 -12.17 -3.19 -7.94
C TYR A 90 -13.64 -3.65 -7.90
N ASN A 91 -14.01 -4.59 -8.78
CA ASN A 91 -15.37 -5.13 -8.88
C ASN A 91 -16.49 -4.05 -8.95
N GLY A 92 -16.25 -2.96 -9.68
CA GLY A 92 -17.19 -1.85 -9.79
C GLY A 92 -17.10 -0.83 -8.65
N LYS A 93 -16.31 -1.09 -7.61
CA LYS A 93 -16.02 -0.15 -6.53
C LYS A 93 -14.75 0.65 -6.86
N MET A 94 -14.83 1.97 -6.73
CA MET A 94 -13.66 2.83 -6.82
C MET A 94 -12.90 2.84 -5.49
N LEU A 95 -11.64 2.43 -5.54
CA LEU A 95 -10.71 2.46 -4.40
C LEU A 95 -9.74 3.62 -4.56
N ASN A 96 -9.53 4.36 -3.48
CA ASN A 96 -8.48 5.37 -3.39
C ASN A 96 -7.22 4.72 -2.81
N VAL A 97 -6.10 4.89 -3.51
CA VAL A 97 -4.80 4.35 -3.08
C VAL A 97 -3.75 5.44 -3.14
N ILE A 98 -3.07 5.64 -2.02
CA ILE A 98 -1.92 6.51 -1.92
C ILE A 98 -0.68 5.63 -1.98
N SER A 99 0.22 5.90 -2.91
CA SER A 99 1.49 5.17 -3.05
C SER A 99 2.68 6.09 -2.82
N LYS A 100 3.63 5.64 -2.00
CA LYS A 100 4.92 6.31 -1.80
C LYS A 100 6.06 5.49 -2.42
N SER A 101 6.90 6.09 -3.25
CA SER A 101 8.14 5.44 -3.70
C SER A 101 9.12 5.25 -2.54
N GLY A 102 9.84 4.12 -2.51
CA GLY A 102 10.65 3.70 -1.34
C GLY A 102 11.65 4.76 -0.87
N ALA A 103 12.31 5.45 -1.80
CA ALA A 103 13.38 6.41 -1.54
C ALA A 103 12.93 7.84 -1.15
N PHE A 104 11.62 8.12 -1.12
CA PHE A 104 11.10 9.49 -1.00
C PHE A 104 10.30 9.75 0.27
N GLY A 105 10.03 11.00 0.63
CA GLY A 105 9.15 11.37 1.74
C GLY A 105 9.90 11.74 3.03
N LYS A 106 9.36 12.75 3.71
CA LYS A 106 9.90 13.29 4.96
C LYS A 106 9.61 12.34 6.13
N LYS A 107 10.39 12.40 7.21
CA LYS A 107 10.11 11.66 8.46
C LYS A 107 8.69 11.93 9.01
N THR A 108 8.10 13.06 8.65
CA THR A 108 6.77 13.50 9.06
C THR A 108 5.63 12.96 8.19
N LEU A 109 5.93 12.17 7.14
CA LEU A 109 4.94 11.79 6.13
C LEU A 109 3.66 11.20 6.72
N PHE A 110 3.75 10.22 7.62
CA PHE A 110 2.54 9.63 8.23
C PHE A 110 1.75 10.65 9.06
N SER A 111 2.43 11.56 9.76
CA SER A 111 1.79 12.68 10.49
C SER A 111 1.05 13.59 9.52
N ASP A 112 1.70 13.94 8.42
CA ASP A 112 1.20 14.92 7.46
C ASP A 112 0.02 14.34 6.66
N LEU A 113 0.13 13.06 6.27
CA LEU A 113 -0.94 12.30 5.65
C LEU A 113 -2.13 12.12 6.59
N SER A 114 -1.89 11.82 7.87
CA SER A 114 -2.95 11.69 8.88
C SER A 114 -3.71 13.01 9.04
N LYS A 115 -3.00 14.14 9.14
CA LYS A 115 -3.60 15.48 9.20
C LYS A 115 -4.40 15.78 7.93
N MET A 116 -3.90 15.39 6.77
CA MET A 116 -4.60 15.56 5.48
C MET A 116 -5.91 14.76 5.45
N LEU A 117 -5.86 13.48 5.83
CA LEU A 117 -7.03 12.59 5.85
C LEU A 117 -8.09 13.06 6.86
N ILE A 118 -7.67 13.56 8.02
CA ILE A 118 -8.59 14.16 9.00
C ILE A 118 -9.31 15.36 8.39
N ARG A 119 -8.58 16.26 7.71
CA ARG A 119 -9.19 17.43 7.07
C ARG A 119 -10.14 17.06 5.94
N LEU A 120 -9.84 16.01 5.17
CA LEU A 120 -10.73 15.47 4.12
C LEU A 120 -12.05 14.96 4.74
N ASN A 121 -11.98 14.21 5.83
CA ASN A 121 -13.15 13.70 6.54
C ASN A 121 -13.99 14.80 7.20
N GLU A 122 -13.41 15.97 7.49
CA GLU A 122 -14.11 17.15 8.00
C GLU A 122 -14.81 17.98 6.91
N GLY A 123 -14.81 17.54 5.64
CA GLY A 123 -15.47 18.25 4.54
C GLY A 123 -14.82 19.59 4.16
N LYS A 124 -13.57 19.82 4.59
CA LYS A 124 -12.78 20.98 4.17
C LYS A 124 -12.20 20.71 2.78
N GLU A 125 -12.08 21.74 1.95
CA GLU A 125 -11.34 21.64 0.69
C GLU A 125 -9.93 21.15 0.99
N VAL A 126 -9.61 19.97 0.48
CA VAL A 126 -8.28 19.40 0.61
C VAL A 126 -7.94 18.80 -0.74
N ILE A 127 -6.74 19.17 -1.18
CA ILE A 127 -6.15 18.95 -2.51
C ILE A 127 -6.49 20.09 -3.50
N LYS A 128 -5.79 21.22 -3.36
CA LYS A 128 -5.32 21.95 -4.54
C LYS A 128 -3.99 21.32 -4.93
N CYS A 129 -3.98 20.66 -6.08
CA CYS A 129 -2.73 20.27 -6.73
C CYS A 129 -2.08 21.53 -7.31
#